data_AF-X0Z734-F1
#
_entry.id   AF-X0Z734-F1
#
_cell.length_a   1.000
_cell.length_b   1.000
_cell.length_c   1.000
_cell.angle_alpha   90.00
_cell.angle_beta   90.00
_cell.angle_gamma   90.00
#
_symmetry.space_group_name_H-M   'P 1'
#
loop_
_entity.id
_entity.type
_entity.pdbx_description
1 polymer ?
#
loop_
_entity_poly.entity_id
_entity_poly.type
_entity_poly.pdbx_seq_one_letter_code
_entity_poly.pdbx_strand_id
1 'polypeptide(L)'
;CGAALKNKGVQPLLDAIANYLPSPKEVKEVWGKNPKNNERESRLPLDSEPFTAFIFKVQNDPYMGNLSYFRVYSGKINAGDMVLNSNSEKLERIGRIVRMHAKEREDLKTVATGDIAAVIGLKDSTTGDTLCDENFPIVLESIRFPEPVVSVAVEPKTKMDHEKLSLSLNKLVNEDPTFKVNIDQDSGQTIISGMGELHLEIIIDRLLREFGVEANVGNPQVAYKETITLESVSEGRFIKQSGGKGQYGHVKLRIEPNQKGYGFLFKSKIKSGKIPREFIPYVEKGIREAMESGQLVGYPVVDVI
;
A
#
# COMPACT_ATOMS: atom_id res chain seq x y z
N CYS A 1 36.93 -20.59 6.17
CA CYS A 1 37.10 -19.23 5.62
C CYS A 1 37.71 -19.33 4.22
N GLY A 2 37.58 -18.29 3.39
CA GLY A 2 38.03 -18.34 2.00
C GLY A 2 38.02 -16.97 1.35
N ALA A 3 38.45 -16.92 0.08
CA ALA A 3 38.41 -15.72 -0.74
C ALA A 3 37.73 -16.07 -2.07
N ALA A 4 36.42 -15.82 -2.14
CA ALA A 4 35.59 -16.15 -3.30
C ALA A 4 36.10 -15.48 -4.58
N LEU A 5 36.52 -14.21 -4.51
CA LEU A 5 37.11 -13.47 -5.64
C LEU A 5 38.34 -14.17 -6.25
N LYS A 6 39.08 -14.93 -5.44
CA LYS A 6 40.27 -15.67 -5.87
C LYS A 6 40.00 -17.18 -6.03
N ASN A 7 38.73 -17.59 -6.03
CA ASN A 7 38.29 -18.99 -6.11
C ASN A 7 38.89 -19.91 -5.02
N LYS A 8 39.20 -19.36 -3.84
CA LYS A 8 39.78 -20.13 -2.73
C LYS A 8 38.72 -20.44 -1.68
N GLY A 9 38.50 -21.72 -1.39
CA GLY A 9 37.59 -22.19 -0.34
C GLY A 9 36.13 -22.34 -0.76
N VAL A 10 35.80 -22.23 -2.05
CA VAL A 10 34.42 -22.38 -2.56
C VAL A 10 33.95 -23.84 -2.50
N GLN A 11 34.74 -24.80 -2.99
CA GLN A 11 34.37 -26.23 -2.95
C GLN A 11 34.19 -26.75 -1.52
N PRO A 12 35.14 -26.53 -0.57
CA PRO A 12 34.92 -26.94 0.82
C PRO A 12 33.71 -26.28 1.49
N LEU A 13 33.33 -25.07 1.05
CA LEU A 13 32.11 -24.42 1.53
C LEU A 13 30.85 -25.14 1.00
N LEU A 14 30.84 -25.58 -0.26
CA LEU A 14 29.75 -26.38 -0.81
C LEU A 14 29.62 -27.72 -0.09
N ASP A 15 30.74 -28.38 0.21
CA ASP A 15 30.76 -29.61 1.00
C ASP A 15 30.21 -29.35 2.42
N ALA A 16 30.62 -28.25 3.05
CA ALA A 16 30.12 -27.86 4.35
C ALA A 16 28.61 -27.56 4.33
N ILE A 17 28.10 -26.93 3.26
CA ILE A 17 26.66 -26.70 3.06
C ILE A 17 25.91 -28.04 3.03
N ALA A 18 26.39 -29.01 2.25
CA ALA A 18 25.75 -30.32 2.14
C ALA A 18 25.81 -31.13 3.46
N ASN A 19 26.88 -30.98 4.23
CA ASN A 19 27.11 -31.74 5.45
C ASN A 19 26.46 -31.14 6.71
N TYR A 20 26.27 -29.81 6.75
CA TYR A 20 25.89 -29.11 7.98
C TYR A 20 24.62 -28.27 7.89
N LEU A 21 24.17 -27.86 6.70
CA LEU A 21 22.88 -27.14 6.60
C LEU A 21 21.71 -28.12 6.65
N PRO A 22 20.59 -27.72 7.29
CA PRO A 22 19.47 -28.62 7.52
C PRO A 22 18.77 -28.97 6.21
N SER A 23 18.42 -30.24 6.08
CA SER A 23 17.52 -30.69 5.01
C SER A 23 16.09 -30.19 5.28
N PRO A 24 15.27 -29.90 4.25
CA PRO A 24 13.85 -29.61 4.44
C PRO A 24 13.10 -30.67 5.26
N LYS A 25 13.57 -31.94 5.25
CA LYS A 25 13.00 -33.03 6.05
C LYS A 25 13.28 -32.92 7.56
N GLU A 26 14.30 -32.17 7.94
CA GLU A 26 14.68 -31.96 9.35
C GLU A 26 13.96 -30.76 9.97
N VAL A 27 13.29 -29.95 9.13
CA VAL A 27 12.44 -28.85 9.58
C VAL A 27 11.16 -29.42 10.15
N LYS A 28 10.71 -28.88 11.28
CA LYS A 28 9.44 -29.27 11.93
C LYS A 28 8.24 -28.87 11.07
N GLU A 29 7.05 -29.27 11.54
CA GLU A 29 5.78 -28.80 11.00
C GLU A 29 5.71 -27.26 10.94
N VAL A 30 5.09 -26.76 9.88
CA VAL A 30 4.77 -25.34 9.75
C VAL A 30 3.43 -25.08 10.41
N TRP A 31 3.29 -23.93 11.06
CA TRP A 31 2.07 -23.52 11.73
C TRP A 31 1.35 -22.42 10.95
N GLY A 32 0.03 -22.47 10.98
CA GLY A 32 -0.83 -21.44 10.40
C GLY A 32 -2.16 -21.35 11.15
N LYS A 33 -3.06 -20.53 10.61
CA LYS A 33 -4.43 -20.38 11.10
C LYS A 33 -5.40 -20.73 10.00
N ASN A 34 -6.46 -21.44 10.34
CA ASN A 34 -7.55 -21.67 9.40
C ASN A 34 -8.40 -20.40 9.29
N PRO A 35 -8.58 -19.83 8.09
CA PRO A 35 -9.28 -18.55 7.92
C PRO A 35 -10.77 -18.63 8.30
N LYS A 36 -11.37 -19.83 8.33
CA LYS A 36 -12.81 -20.01 8.60
C LYS A 36 -13.15 -19.95 10.09
N ASN A 37 -12.29 -20.51 10.96
CA ASN A 37 -12.56 -20.64 12.40
C ASN A 37 -11.48 -20.00 13.28
N ASN A 38 -10.41 -19.46 12.69
CA ASN A 38 -9.24 -18.90 13.38
C ASN A 38 -8.49 -19.88 14.31
N GLU A 39 -8.72 -21.18 14.15
CA GLU A 39 -8.00 -22.20 14.90
C GLU A 39 -6.58 -22.39 14.36
N ARG A 40 -5.66 -22.71 15.26
CA ARG A 40 -4.26 -22.95 14.90
C ARG A 40 -4.11 -24.36 14.36
N GLU A 41 -3.59 -24.48 13.16
CA GLU A 41 -3.33 -25.76 12.50
C GLU A 41 -1.83 -25.89 12.18
N SER A 42 -1.37 -27.12 12.07
CA SER A 42 -0.04 -27.44 11.56
C SER A 42 -0.11 -28.26 10.28
N ARG A 43 0.99 -28.23 9.51
CA ARG A 43 1.20 -29.08 8.34
C ARG A 43 2.56 -29.75 8.45
N LEU A 44 2.56 -31.07 8.34
CA LEU A 44 3.80 -31.85 8.31
C LEU A 44 4.47 -31.69 6.93
N PRO A 45 5.81 -31.67 6.87
CA PRO A 45 6.55 -31.58 5.61
C PRO A 45 6.56 -32.93 4.88
N LEU A 46 5.38 -33.41 4.49
CA LEU A 46 5.17 -34.67 3.78
C LEU A 46 4.41 -34.44 2.47
N ASP A 47 4.78 -35.21 1.46
CA ASP A 47 4.14 -35.18 0.15
C ASP A 47 2.67 -35.64 0.15
N SER A 48 2.25 -36.38 1.18
CA SER A 48 0.88 -36.91 1.35
C SER A 48 -0.06 -35.94 2.06
N GLU A 49 0.48 -34.88 2.67
CA GLU A 49 -0.29 -33.85 3.36
C GLU A 49 -1.00 -32.92 2.36
N PRO A 50 -2.05 -32.19 2.78
CA PRO A 50 -2.67 -31.18 1.94
C PRO A 50 -1.65 -30.16 1.45
N PHE A 51 -1.81 -29.72 0.20
CA PHE A 51 -0.90 -28.75 -0.41
C PHE A 51 -0.90 -27.45 0.40
N THR A 52 0.28 -26.97 0.75
CA THR A 52 0.49 -25.66 1.36
C THR A 52 1.82 -25.10 0.91
N ALA A 53 1.81 -23.90 0.34
CA ALA A 53 2.96 -23.18 -0.14
C ALA A 53 2.90 -21.70 0.24
N PHE A 54 4.06 -21.07 0.32
CA PHE A 54 4.20 -19.68 0.69
C PHE A 54 4.93 -18.91 -0.40
N ILE A 55 4.37 -17.78 -0.82
CA ILE A 55 4.97 -16.90 -1.80
C ILE A 55 5.87 -15.91 -1.07
N PHE A 56 7.17 -15.96 -1.32
CA PHE A 56 8.15 -15.11 -0.64
C PHE A 56 8.73 -14.02 -1.54
N LYS A 57 8.51 -14.08 -2.85
CA LYS A 57 8.95 -13.06 -3.79
C LYS A 57 8.07 -13.06 -5.02
N VAL A 58 7.62 -11.89 -5.43
CA VAL A 58 6.97 -11.66 -6.71
C VAL A 58 7.91 -10.81 -7.55
N GLN A 59 8.05 -11.11 -8.84
CA GLN A 59 8.93 -10.39 -9.74
C GLN A 59 8.25 -10.20 -11.08
N ASN A 60 8.20 -8.96 -11.56
CA ASN A 60 7.72 -8.67 -12.90
C ASN A 60 8.87 -8.89 -13.92
N ASP A 61 8.76 -9.92 -14.76
CA ASP A 61 9.68 -10.15 -15.88
C ASP A 61 9.07 -9.59 -17.17
N PRO A 62 9.81 -8.78 -17.97
CA PRO A 62 9.29 -8.18 -19.20
C PRO A 62 8.79 -9.17 -20.26
N TYR A 63 9.32 -10.40 -20.27
CA TYR A 63 9.01 -11.40 -21.28
C TYR A 63 7.99 -12.43 -20.80
N MET A 64 8.03 -12.78 -19.52
CA MET A 64 7.21 -13.85 -18.94
C MET A 64 6.04 -13.33 -18.11
N GLY A 65 5.99 -12.04 -17.83
CA GLY A 65 4.98 -11.44 -16.97
C GLY A 65 5.32 -11.67 -15.50
N ASN A 66 4.28 -11.88 -14.68
CA ASN A 66 4.43 -11.98 -13.23
C ASN A 66 4.95 -13.37 -12.81
N LEU A 67 6.12 -13.39 -12.17
CA LEU A 67 6.77 -14.57 -11.60
C LEU A 67 6.61 -14.56 -10.08
N SER A 68 5.84 -15.50 -9.55
CA SER A 68 5.70 -15.68 -8.10
C SER A 68 6.57 -16.85 -7.64
N TYR A 69 7.60 -16.56 -6.86
CA TYR A 69 8.45 -17.55 -6.23
C TYR A 69 7.80 -18.05 -4.95
N PHE A 70 7.68 -19.37 -4.86
CA PHE A 70 7.05 -20.01 -3.72
C PHE A 70 7.90 -21.17 -3.21
N ARG A 71 7.72 -21.46 -1.92
CA ARG A 71 8.24 -22.64 -1.25
C ARG A 71 7.07 -23.54 -0.89
N VAL A 72 7.15 -24.83 -1.22
CA VAL A 72 6.16 -25.82 -0.79
C VAL A 72 6.52 -26.32 0.60
N TYR A 73 5.61 -26.16 1.56
CA TYR A 73 5.77 -26.65 2.92
C TYR A 73 5.16 -28.03 3.14
N SER A 74 4.07 -28.35 2.45
CA SER A 74 3.42 -29.66 2.51
C SER A 74 2.70 -29.99 1.20
N GLY A 75 2.53 -31.28 0.92
CA GLY A 75 1.88 -31.78 -0.27
C GLY A 75 2.68 -31.63 -1.56
N LYS A 76 1.97 -31.73 -2.68
CA LYS A 76 2.50 -31.61 -4.05
C LYS A 76 1.56 -30.77 -4.89
N ILE A 77 2.11 -30.11 -5.91
CA ILE A 77 1.32 -29.34 -6.86
C ILE A 77 1.78 -29.61 -8.29
N ASN A 78 0.84 -29.74 -9.22
CA ASN A 78 1.12 -29.90 -10.64
C ASN A 78 0.79 -28.62 -11.42
N ALA A 79 1.48 -28.46 -12.55
CA ALA A 79 1.09 -27.45 -13.53
C ALA A 79 -0.32 -27.74 -14.06
N GLY A 80 -1.21 -26.76 -13.95
CA GLY A 80 -2.60 -26.82 -14.36
C GLY A 80 -3.61 -26.90 -13.20
N ASP A 81 -3.15 -27.24 -11.99
CA ASP A 81 -3.99 -27.41 -10.80
C ASP A 81 -4.58 -26.07 -10.31
N MET A 82 -5.72 -26.15 -9.63
CA MET A 82 -6.35 -25.00 -8.97
C MET A 82 -5.95 -25.00 -7.49
N VAL A 83 -5.61 -23.83 -6.97
CA VAL A 83 -5.24 -23.62 -5.56
C VAL A 83 -6.01 -22.43 -5.00
N LEU A 84 -6.21 -22.43 -3.69
CA LEU A 84 -6.78 -21.30 -2.97
C LEU A 84 -5.64 -20.41 -2.45
N ASN A 85 -5.67 -19.12 -2.77
CA ASN A 85 -4.95 -18.13 -2.00
C ASN A 85 -5.75 -17.85 -0.71
N SER A 86 -5.30 -18.38 0.42
CA SER A 86 -6.03 -18.26 1.69
C SER A 86 -6.02 -16.85 2.28
N ASN A 87 -5.11 -15.98 1.83
CA ASN A 87 -5.05 -14.59 2.28
C ASN A 87 -6.12 -13.73 1.59
N SER A 88 -6.35 -13.96 0.28
CA SER A 88 -7.33 -13.22 -0.52
C SER A 88 -8.65 -13.95 -0.76
N GLU A 89 -8.75 -15.21 -0.32
CA GLU A 89 -9.89 -16.12 -0.52
C GLU A 89 -10.25 -16.37 -2.00
N LYS A 90 -9.28 -16.21 -2.90
CA LYS A 90 -9.46 -16.38 -4.35
C LYS A 90 -8.86 -17.68 -4.83
N LEU A 91 -9.57 -18.36 -5.73
CA LEU A 91 -9.06 -19.51 -6.46
C LEU A 91 -8.17 -19.04 -7.61
N GLU A 92 -6.94 -19.55 -7.66
CA GLU A 92 -5.98 -19.27 -8.70
C GLU A 92 -5.51 -20.57 -9.37
N ARG A 93 -5.23 -20.48 -10.67
CA ARG A 93 -4.73 -21.61 -11.44
C ARG A 93 -3.20 -21.56 -11.50
N ILE A 94 -2.55 -22.65 -11.12
CA ILE A 94 -1.11 -22.83 -11.32
C ILE A 94 -0.88 -23.03 -12.81
N GLY A 95 -0.40 -22.00 -13.51
CA GLY A 95 -0.18 -22.05 -14.95
C GLY A 95 1.02 -22.91 -15.32
N ARG A 96 2.19 -22.26 -15.43
CA ARG A 96 3.47 -22.92 -15.71
C ARG A 96 4.38 -22.80 -14.51
N ILE A 97 5.00 -23.90 -14.13
CA ILE A 97 5.98 -23.94 -13.05
C ILE A 97 7.38 -24.01 -13.67
N VAL A 98 8.29 -23.18 -13.18
CA VAL A 98 9.66 -23.08 -13.66
C VAL A 98 10.63 -23.18 -12.49
N ARG A 99 11.67 -24.00 -12.66
CA ARG A 99 12.87 -24.01 -11.83
C ARG A 99 13.94 -23.14 -12.48
N MET A 100 14.47 -22.21 -11.69
CA MET A 100 15.47 -21.26 -12.14
C MET A 100 16.87 -21.84 -11.90
N HIS A 101 17.59 -22.18 -12.97
CA HIS A 101 19.01 -22.54 -12.89
C HIS A 101 19.88 -21.29 -13.10
N ALA A 102 21.19 -21.41 -12.91
CA ALA A 102 22.13 -20.29 -13.02
C ALA A 102 22.14 -19.63 -14.40
N LYS A 103 21.89 -20.39 -15.47
CA LYS A 103 21.89 -19.91 -16.86
C LYS A 103 20.57 -20.16 -17.58
N GLU A 104 19.92 -21.28 -17.28
CA GLU A 104 18.74 -21.75 -17.99
C GLU A 104 17.54 -21.90 -17.07
N ARG A 105 16.39 -22.14 -17.67
CA ARG A 105 15.10 -22.26 -17.00
C ARG A 105 14.53 -23.62 -17.39
N GLU A 106 14.09 -24.38 -16.39
CA GLU A 106 13.54 -25.72 -16.59
C GLU A 106 12.05 -25.70 -16.26
N ASP A 107 11.20 -26.09 -17.22
CA ASP A 107 9.77 -26.28 -16.97
C ASP A 107 9.55 -27.55 -16.15
N LEU A 108 8.89 -27.40 -14.99
CA LEU A 108 8.53 -28.52 -14.13
C LEU A 108 7.05 -28.87 -14.29
N LYS A 109 6.75 -30.17 -14.27
CA LYS A 109 5.36 -30.67 -14.23
C LYS A 109 4.79 -30.67 -12.81
N THR A 110 5.63 -30.95 -11.81
CA THR A 110 5.24 -31.14 -10.42
C THR A 110 6.30 -30.57 -9.50
N VAL A 111 5.89 -29.99 -8.37
CA VAL A 111 6.77 -29.55 -7.28
C VAL A 111 6.36 -30.26 -6.00
N ALA A 112 7.34 -30.80 -5.29
CA ALA A 112 7.13 -31.57 -4.06
C ALA A 112 7.45 -30.77 -2.80
N THR A 113 7.17 -31.36 -1.65
CA THR A 113 7.40 -30.72 -0.36
C THR A 113 8.88 -30.38 -0.16
N GLY A 114 9.17 -29.17 0.29
CA GLY A 114 10.52 -28.66 0.54
C GLY A 114 11.17 -27.95 -0.65
N ASP A 115 10.65 -28.13 -1.86
CA ASP A 115 11.18 -27.49 -3.06
C ASP A 115 10.77 -26.00 -3.14
N ILE A 116 11.62 -25.24 -3.86
CA ILE A 116 11.39 -23.85 -4.23
C ILE A 116 11.28 -23.79 -5.76
N ALA A 117 10.24 -23.13 -6.24
CA ALA A 117 10.00 -22.92 -7.67
C ALA A 117 9.35 -21.55 -7.91
N ALA A 118 9.23 -21.18 -9.18
CA ALA A 118 8.45 -20.03 -9.61
C ALA A 118 7.21 -20.49 -10.40
N VAL A 119 6.09 -19.80 -10.24
CA VAL A 119 4.91 -19.97 -11.06
C VAL A 119 4.69 -18.71 -11.89
N ILE A 120 4.35 -18.91 -13.16
CA ILE A 120 4.00 -17.83 -14.09
C ILE A 120 2.48 -17.68 -14.10
N GLY A 121 2.00 -16.45 -13.97
CA GLY A 121 0.63 -16.09 -14.29
C GLY A 121 -0.36 -16.06 -13.13
N LEU A 122 0.13 -16.08 -11.88
CA LEU A 122 -0.70 -15.67 -10.74
C LEU A 122 -1.01 -14.17 -10.84
N LYS A 123 -2.27 -13.83 -10.56
CA LYS A 123 -2.79 -12.46 -10.76
C LYS A 123 -3.04 -11.76 -9.44
N ASP A 124 -3.59 -12.49 -8.48
CA ASP A 124 -4.07 -11.94 -7.22
C ASP A 124 -3.10 -12.23 -6.07
N SER A 125 -2.19 -13.17 -6.25
CA SER A 125 -1.16 -13.51 -5.27
C SER A 125 0.00 -12.50 -5.21
N THR A 126 0.38 -12.16 -3.97
CA THR A 126 1.48 -11.23 -3.65
C THR A 126 2.50 -11.86 -2.69
N THR A 127 3.60 -11.13 -2.42
CA THR A 127 4.60 -11.56 -1.44
C THR A 127 3.99 -11.63 -0.04
N GLY A 128 4.08 -12.79 0.61
CA GLY A 128 3.49 -13.03 1.93
C GLY A 128 2.24 -13.91 1.91
N ASP A 129 1.71 -14.22 0.73
CA ASP A 129 0.49 -15.02 0.59
C ASP A 129 0.74 -16.53 0.72
N THR A 130 -0.29 -17.22 1.20
CA THR A 130 -0.33 -18.68 1.31
C THR A 130 -1.22 -19.28 0.22
N LEU A 131 -0.65 -20.19 -0.57
CA LEU A 131 -1.39 -21.03 -1.51
C LEU A 131 -1.66 -22.39 -0.86
N CYS A 132 -2.89 -22.88 -0.90
CA CYS A 132 -3.24 -24.18 -0.33
C CYS A 132 -4.35 -24.89 -1.10
N ASP A 133 -4.67 -26.12 -0.67
CA ASP A 133 -5.88 -26.83 -1.11
C ASP A 133 -7.15 -26.10 -0.65
N GLU A 134 -8.16 -26.01 -1.51
CA GLU A 134 -9.44 -25.37 -1.23
C GLU A 134 -10.20 -26.03 -0.05
N ASN A 135 -10.06 -27.35 0.07
CA ASN A 135 -10.73 -28.13 1.12
C ASN A 135 -10.05 -27.97 2.49
N PHE A 136 -8.77 -27.62 2.50
CA PHE A 136 -7.94 -27.54 3.71
C PHE A 136 -7.27 -26.15 3.85
N PRO A 137 -8.07 -25.07 3.94
CA PRO A 137 -7.54 -23.71 3.94
C PRO A 137 -6.67 -23.43 5.16
N ILE A 138 -5.52 -22.81 4.93
CA ILE A 138 -4.58 -22.42 5.98
C ILE A 138 -3.85 -21.16 5.56
N VAL A 139 -3.72 -20.22 6.49
CA VAL A 139 -2.92 -19.00 6.35
C VAL A 139 -1.68 -19.16 7.21
N LEU A 140 -0.50 -19.20 6.58
CA LEU A 140 0.77 -19.22 7.31
C LEU A 140 1.05 -17.87 7.95
N GLU A 141 1.94 -17.84 8.95
CA GLU A 141 2.32 -16.58 9.59
C GLU A 141 2.90 -15.59 8.57
N SER A 142 2.21 -14.45 8.41
CA SER A 142 2.60 -13.39 7.49
C SER A 142 3.88 -12.71 7.94
N ILE A 143 4.75 -12.37 6.99
CA ILE A 143 5.93 -11.55 7.25
C ILE A 143 5.48 -10.14 7.66
N ARG A 144 6.01 -9.65 8.79
CA ARG A 144 5.82 -8.25 9.18
C ARG A 144 6.91 -7.40 8.55
N PHE A 145 6.50 -6.46 7.71
CA PHE A 145 7.40 -5.49 7.10
C PHE A 145 7.54 -4.25 8.00
N PRO A 146 8.74 -3.67 8.11
CA PRO A 146 8.93 -2.42 8.83
C PRO A 146 8.23 -1.26 8.09
N GLU A 147 7.86 -0.22 8.84
CA GLU A 147 7.33 1.01 8.25
C GLU A 147 8.43 1.78 7.51
N PRO A 148 8.12 2.39 6.35
CA PRO A 148 9.08 3.21 5.62
C PRO A 148 9.44 4.47 6.41
N VAL A 149 10.67 4.96 6.21
CA VAL A 149 11.25 6.06 6.99
C VAL A 149 11.55 7.32 6.18
N VAL A 150 11.58 7.20 4.84
CA VAL A 150 11.80 8.34 3.94
C VAL A 150 10.66 8.40 2.93
N SER A 151 10.20 9.62 2.62
CA SER A 151 9.17 9.88 1.62
C SER A 151 9.62 10.95 0.63
N VAL A 152 9.27 10.78 -0.63
CA VAL A 152 9.49 11.76 -1.70
C VAL A 152 8.22 11.91 -2.54
N ALA A 153 7.99 13.10 -3.07
CA ALA A 153 6.91 13.33 -4.02
C ALA A 153 7.39 13.01 -5.43
N VAL A 154 6.53 12.33 -6.19
CA VAL A 154 6.76 12.00 -7.59
C VAL A 154 5.59 12.52 -8.42
N GLU A 155 5.90 13.33 -9.41
CA GLU A 155 4.90 13.93 -10.29
C GLU A 155 5.18 13.56 -11.75
N PRO A 156 4.16 13.09 -12.50
CA PRO A 156 4.34 12.80 -13.93
C PRO A 156 4.50 14.10 -14.70
N LYS A 157 5.36 14.12 -15.72
CA LYS A 157 5.52 15.32 -16.58
C LYS A 157 4.33 15.56 -17.49
N THR A 158 3.65 14.51 -17.90
CA THR A 158 2.51 14.59 -18.82
C THR A 158 1.31 13.79 -18.31
N LYS A 159 0.11 14.06 -18.85
CA LYS A 159 -1.09 13.28 -18.52
C LYS A 159 -0.98 11.81 -18.92
N MET A 160 -0.27 11.51 -20.01
CA MET A 160 -0.03 10.12 -20.42
C MET A 160 0.88 9.39 -19.42
N ASP A 161 1.86 10.10 -18.86
CA ASP A 161 2.76 9.55 -17.86
C ASP A 161 2.07 9.35 -16.51
N HIS A 162 0.97 10.07 -16.22
CA HIS A 162 0.19 9.86 -15.00
C HIS A 162 -0.39 8.44 -14.93
N GLU A 163 -1.03 7.96 -16.00
CA GLU A 163 -1.59 6.60 -16.02
C GLU A 163 -0.47 5.55 -15.96
N LYS A 164 0.62 5.75 -16.69
CA LYS A 164 1.79 4.86 -16.63
C LYS A 164 2.43 4.84 -15.25
N LEU A 165 2.55 5.99 -14.59
CA LEU A 165 3.09 6.11 -13.24
C LEU A 165 2.24 5.30 -12.26
N SER A 166 0.93 5.49 -12.26
CA SER A 166 0.02 4.73 -11.38
C SER A 166 0.12 3.22 -11.61
N LEU A 167 0.16 2.77 -12.87
CA LEU A 167 0.30 1.34 -13.19
C LEU A 167 1.66 0.77 -12.75
N SER A 168 2.74 1.53 -12.93
CA SER A 168 4.10 1.10 -12.61
C SER A 168 4.34 1.06 -11.10
N LEU A 169 3.85 2.07 -10.38
CA LEU A 169 3.90 2.12 -8.91
C LEU A 169 3.16 0.93 -8.29
N ASN A 170 1.97 0.57 -8.80
CA ASN A 170 1.25 -0.62 -8.32
C ASN A 170 2.05 -1.91 -8.54
N LYS A 171 2.75 -2.05 -9.67
CA LYS A 171 3.62 -3.21 -9.92
C LYS A 171 4.79 -3.28 -8.94
N LEU A 172 5.38 -2.14 -8.61
CA LEU A 172 6.49 -2.05 -7.66
C LEU A 172 6.05 -2.32 -6.22
N VAL A 173 4.87 -1.84 -5.81
CA VAL A 173 4.28 -2.15 -4.49
C VAL A 173 4.01 -3.65 -4.34
N ASN A 174 3.54 -4.31 -5.40
CA ASN A 174 3.30 -5.75 -5.39
C ASN A 174 4.61 -6.57 -5.32
N GLU A 175 5.71 -6.03 -5.85
CA GLU A 175 7.04 -6.64 -5.82
C GLU A 175 7.72 -6.44 -4.47
N ASP A 176 7.66 -5.23 -3.90
CA ASP A 176 8.24 -4.87 -2.62
C ASP A 176 7.19 -4.31 -1.63
N PRO A 177 6.76 -5.10 -0.64
CA PRO A 177 5.78 -4.66 0.36
C PRO A 177 6.32 -3.62 1.37
N THR A 178 7.63 -3.35 1.37
CA THR A 178 8.22 -2.25 2.17
C THR A 178 8.09 -0.89 1.47
N PHE A 179 7.77 -0.89 0.18
CA PHE A 179 7.50 0.30 -0.60
C PHE A 179 6.02 0.66 -0.52
N LYS A 180 5.73 1.90 -0.11
CA LYS A 180 4.35 2.39 0.03
C LYS A 180 4.12 3.58 -0.88
N VAL A 181 2.93 3.66 -1.43
CA VAL A 181 2.48 4.76 -2.28
C VAL A 181 1.21 5.32 -1.68
N ASN A 182 1.18 6.64 -1.48
CA ASN A 182 0.01 7.35 -0.99
C ASN A 182 -0.24 8.58 -1.86
N ILE A 183 -1.50 8.92 -2.08
CA ILE A 183 -1.88 10.18 -2.71
C ILE A 183 -2.23 11.14 -1.58
N ASP A 184 -1.49 12.23 -1.47
CA ASP A 184 -1.77 13.27 -0.51
C ASP A 184 -3.06 13.99 -0.89
N GLN A 185 -4.04 14.03 0.02
CA GLN A 185 -5.37 14.56 -0.28
C GLN A 185 -5.40 16.08 -0.36
N ASP A 186 -4.47 16.76 0.31
CA ASP A 186 -4.42 18.22 0.38
C ASP A 186 -3.70 18.79 -0.86
N SER A 187 -2.55 18.23 -1.23
CA SER A 187 -1.74 18.68 -2.37
C SER A 187 -2.05 17.95 -3.69
N GLY A 188 -2.69 16.78 -3.63
CA GLY A 188 -2.90 15.90 -4.79
C GLY A 188 -1.63 15.21 -5.28
N GLN A 189 -0.50 15.35 -4.57
CA GLN A 189 0.78 14.75 -4.96
C GLN A 189 0.80 13.25 -4.70
N THR A 190 1.47 12.50 -5.57
CA THR A 190 1.79 11.10 -5.30
C THR A 190 3.06 11.03 -4.46
N ILE A 191 2.94 10.60 -3.22
CA ILE A 191 4.04 10.41 -2.29
C ILE A 191 4.43 8.94 -2.29
N ILE A 192 5.71 8.68 -2.56
CA ILE A 192 6.30 7.36 -2.46
C ILE A 192 7.18 7.29 -1.20
N SER A 193 7.09 6.20 -0.46
CA SER A 193 7.80 6.00 0.80
C SER A 193 8.57 4.68 0.78
N GLY A 194 9.79 4.71 1.31
CA GLY A 194 10.68 3.55 1.33
C GLY A 194 11.54 3.48 2.59
N MET A 195 12.35 2.42 2.67
CA MET A 195 13.23 2.15 3.82
C MET A 195 14.46 3.08 3.90
N GLY A 196 14.75 3.86 2.87
CA GLY A 196 15.89 4.78 2.86
C GLY A 196 16.07 5.47 1.51
N GLU A 197 17.02 6.39 1.46
CA GLU A 197 17.32 7.19 0.26
C GLU A 197 17.71 6.32 -0.94
N LEU A 198 18.69 5.42 -0.77
CA LEU A 198 19.13 4.51 -1.84
C LEU A 198 17.99 3.61 -2.35
N HIS A 199 17.07 3.21 -1.47
CA HIS A 199 15.90 2.42 -1.88
C HIS A 199 15.04 3.24 -2.84
N LEU A 200 14.70 4.49 -2.48
CA LEU A 200 13.91 5.36 -3.34
C LEU A 200 14.64 5.72 -4.64
N GLU A 201 15.95 5.96 -4.60
CA GLU A 201 16.74 6.21 -5.82
C GLU A 201 16.66 5.06 -6.83
N ILE A 202 16.81 3.81 -6.37
CA ILE A 202 16.70 2.64 -7.23
C ILE A 202 15.28 2.51 -7.79
N ILE A 203 14.26 2.74 -6.96
CA ILE A 203 12.85 2.70 -7.40
C ILE A 203 12.56 3.75 -8.48
N ILE A 204 13.05 4.98 -8.30
CA ILE A 204 12.93 6.05 -9.28
C ILE A 204 13.67 5.67 -10.57
N ASP A 205 14.92 5.18 -10.49
CA ASP A 205 15.66 4.76 -11.68
C ASP A 205 14.95 3.64 -12.44
N ARG A 206 14.34 2.67 -11.73
CA ARG A 206 13.49 1.63 -12.33
C ARG A 206 12.25 2.22 -13.01
N LEU A 207 11.55 3.16 -12.38
CA LEU A 207 10.40 3.86 -12.99
C LEU A 207 10.79 4.55 -14.31
N LEU A 208 11.93 5.24 -14.32
CA LEU A 208 12.41 5.96 -15.50
C LEU A 208 12.90 5.00 -16.60
N ARG A 209 13.67 3.96 -16.25
CA ARG A 209 14.33 3.07 -17.22
C ARG A 209 13.51 1.86 -17.63
N GLU A 210 12.93 1.13 -16.68
CA GLU A 210 12.20 -0.10 -16.96
C GLU A 210 10.79 0.19 -17.48
N PHE A 211 10.11 1.19 -16.89
CA PHE A 211 8.73 1.53 -17.23
C PHE A 211 8.61 2.72 -18.20
N GLY A 212 9.71 3.44 -18.46
CA GLY A 212 9.73 4.58 -19.37
C GLY A 212 8.79 5.71 -18.94
N VAL A 213 8.61 5.88 -17.62
CA VAL A 213 7.78 6.93 -17.04
C VAL A 213 8.64 8.19 -16.91
N GLU A 214 8.23 9.30 -17.52
CA GLU A 214 8.87 10.57 -17.25
C GLU A 214 8.24 11.26 -16.03
N ALA A 215 8.95 11.25 -14.91
CA ALA A 215 8.50 11.87 -13.67
C ALA A 215 9.57 12.81 -13.08
N ASN A 216 9.10 13.84 -12.38
CA ASN A 216 9.92 14.72 -11.56
C ASN A 216 9.87 14.24 -10.12
N VAL A 217 11.00 14.31 -9.43
CA VAL A 217 11.12 13.93 -8.02
C VAL A 217 11.40 15.19 -7.22
N GLY A 218 10.66 15.36 -6.13
CA GLY A 218 10.80 16.50 -5.24
C GLY A 218 10.47 16.15 -3.79
N ASN A 219 10.60 17.16 -2.94
CA ASN A 219 10.16 17.04 -1.55
C ASN A 219 8.63 17.13 -1.48
N PRO A 220 7.96 16.33 -0.63
CA PRO A 220 6.53 16.48 -0.39
C PRO A 220 6.18 17.90 0.06
N GLN A 221 5.08 18.44 -0.45
CA GLN A 221 4.58 19.72 0.01
C GLN A 221 3.99 19.61 1.41
N VAL A 222 4.10 20.70 2.17
CA VAL A 222 3.49 20.80 3.49
C VAL A 222 2.09 21.39 3.33
N ALA A 223 1.07 20.66 3.77
CA ALA A 223 -0.29 21.18 3.88
C ALA A 223 -0.37 22.19 5.03
N TYR A 224 -0.16 23.47 4.72
CA TYR A 224 -0.32 24.54 5.69
C TYR A 224 -1.80 24.66 6.10
N LYS A 225 -2.04 25.25 7.28
CA LYS A 225 -3.38 25.61 7.73
C LYS A 225 -3.36 27.04 8.25
N GLU A 226 -4.44 27.76 8.01
CA GLU A 226 -4.58 29.16 8.45
C GLU A 226 -5.35 29.22 9.77
N THR A 227 -5.02 30.20 10.61
CA THR A 227 -5.79 30.51 11.83
C THR A 227 -5.61 31.97 12.19
N ILE A 228 -6.50 32.50 13.02
CA ILE A 228 -6.42 33.88 13.51
C ILE A 228 -5.66 33.93 14.83
N THR A 229 -5.12 35.10 15.19
CA THR A 229 -4.40 35.31 16.46
C THR A 229 -5.18 36.16 17.46
N LEU A 230 -6.16 36.94 17.01
CA LEU A 230 -6.92 37.89 17.82
C LEU A 230 -8.42 37.74 17.55
N GLU A 231 -9.26 38.03 18.55
CA GLU A 231 -10.71 38.13 18.39
C GLU A 231 -11.07 39.25 17.42
N SER A 232 -12.02 38.99 16.52
CA SER A 232 -12.58 39.99 15.61
C SER A 232 -14.09 39.86 15.51
N VAL A 233 -14.78 40.99 15.33
CA VAL A 233 -16.22 41.06 15.14
C VAL A 233 -16.50 41.68 13.77
N SER A 234 -17.29 40.99 12.96
CA SER A 234 -17.63 41.42 11.61
C SER A 234 -19.13 41.29 11.32
N GLU A 235 -19.62 42.09 10.38
CA GLU A 235 -21.01 42.15 9.94
C GLU A 235 -21.11 41.76 8.46
N GLY A 236 -21.91 40.74 8.16
CA GLY A 236 -22.22 40.32 6.79
C GLY A 236 -23.66 40.64 6.45
N ARG A 237 -23.88 41.45 5.40
CA ARG A 237 -25.21 41.86 4.91
C ARG A 237 -25.35 41.52 3.42
N PHE A 238 -26.37 40.74 3.10
CA PHE A 238 -26.72 40.35 1.74
C PHE A 238 -28.14 40.83 1.43
N ILE A 239 -28.28 41.73 0.47
CA ILE A 239 -29.56 42.23 -0.02
C ILE A 239 -29.58 42.13 -1.53
N LYS A 240 -30.47 41.29 -2.05
CA LYS A 240 -30.70 41.18 -3.49
C LYS A 240 -32.20 41.26 -3.78
N GLN A 241 -32.59 42.35 -4.44
CA GLN A 241 -33.99 42.65 -4.76
C GLN A 241 -34.10 42.87 -6.27
N SER A 242 -34.27 41.77 -7.02
CA SER A 242 -34.50 41.80 -8.48
C SER A 242 -35.90 41.25 -8.77
N GLY A 243 -36.88 42.14 -8.90
CA GLY A 243 -38.21 41.91 -9.51
C GLY A 243 -39.14 40.83 -8.91
N GLY A 244 -38.70 39.98 -7.98
CA GLY A 244 -39.44 38.86 -7.37
C GLY A 244 -39.22 38.74 -5.86
N LYS A 245 -39.33 37.52 -5.29
CA LYS A 245 -39.05 37.26 -3.85
C LYS A 245 -37.62 37.72 -3.53
N GLY A 246 -37.51 38.82 -2.77
CA GLY A 246 -36.22 39.37 -2.37
C GLY A 246 -35.48 38.43 -1.43
N GLN A 247 -34.15 38.38 -1.57
CA GLN A 247 -33.26 37.67 -0.64
C GLN A 247 -32.66 38.68 0.34
N TYR A 248 -32.79 38.40 1.63
CA TYR A 248 -32.23 39.21 2.70
C TYR A 248 -31.52 38.32 3.72
N GLY A 249 -30.27 38.62 4.01
CA GLY A 249 -29.49 37.99 5.06
C GLY A 249 -28.65 39.04 5.78
N HIS A 250 -28.66 39.05 7.10
CA HIS A 250 -27.79 39.92 7.89
C HIS A 250 -27.36 39.17 9.15
N VAL A 251 -26.06 38.94 9.29
CA VAL A 251 -25.45 38.23 10.42
C VAL A 251 -24.29 39.06 10.97
N LYS A 252 -24.19 39.13 12.30
CA LYS A 252 -22.98 39.59 12.98
C LYS A 252 -22.29 38.39 13.59
N LEU A 253 -21.02 38.22 13.24
CA LEU A 253 -20.18 37.14 13.70
C LEU A 253 -19.09 37.71 14.61
N ARG A 254 -18.78 36.95 15.65
CA ARG A 254 -17.59 37.13 16.46
C ARG A 254 -16.78 35.87 16.25
N ILE A 255 -15.54 36.04 15.83
CA ILE A 255 -14.60 34.95 15.56
C ILE A 255 -13.45 35.11 16.53
N GLU A 256 -13.17 34.08 17.31
CA GLU A 256 -12.07 34.04 18.27
C GLU A 256 -11.16 32.84 18.00
N PRO A 257 -9.84 32.94 18.23
CA PRO A 257 -8.93 31.81 18.06
C PRO A 257 -9.25 30.69 19.06
N ASN A 258 -9.19 29.45 18.58
CA ASN A 258 -9.30 28.26 19.42
C ASN A 258 -7.90 27.74 19.80
N GLN A 259 -7.85 26.81 20.75
CA GLN A 259 -6.61 26.08 21.03
C GLN A 259 -6.21 25.21 19.84
N LYS A 260 -4.90 25.08 19.60
CA LYS A 260 -4.38 24.26 18.49
C LYS A 260 -4.90 22.82 18.57
N GLY A 261 -5.47 22.33 17.48
CA GLY A 261 -6.02 20.97 17.37
C GLY A 261 -7.45 20.80 17.89
N TYR A 262 -8.11 21.87 18.36
CA TYR A 262 -9.52 21.80 18.78
C TYR A 262 -10.50 22.06 17.62
N GLY A 263 -10.01 22.47 16.45
CA GLY A 263 -10.80 22.61 15.24
C GLY A 263 -11.82 23.76 15.29
N PHE A 264 -12.85 23.66 14.46
CA PHE A 264 -13.91 24.65 14.34
C PHE A 264 -15.07 24.39 15.31
N LEU A 265 -15.47 25.42 16.06
CA LEU A 265 -16.57 25.33 17.03
C LEU A 265 -17.60 26.44 16.82
N PHE A 266 -18.77 26.11 16.31
CA PHE A 266 -19.83 27.10 16.14
C PHE A 266 -20.64 27.33 17.43
N LYS A 267 -20.69 28.58 17.92
CA LYS A 267 -21.52 28.98 19.09
C LYS A 267 -22.61 29.99 18.71
N SER A 268 -23.87 29.55 18.74
CA SER A 268 -25.01 30.46 18.57
C SER A 268 -25.36 31.20 19.87
N LYS A 269 -25.14 32.53 19.89
CA LYS A 269 -25.52 33.43 21.00
C LYS A 269 -26.72 34.34 20.66
N ILE A 270 -27.65 33.88 19.81
CA ILE A 270 -28.79 34.69 19.35
C ILE A 270 -29.79 34.93 20.50
N LYS A 271 -29.96 36.19 20.89
CA LYS A 271 -31.00 36.64 21.84
C LYS A 271 -32.28 37.05 21.09
N SER A 272 -33.43 36.64 21.60
CA SER A 272 -34.77 37.11 21.15
C SER A 272 -35.21 36.72 19.72
N GLY A 273 -34.68 35.62 19.15
CA GLY A 273 -35.21 35.07 17.90
C GLY A 273 -35.04 35.95 16.64
N LYS A 274 -34.12 36.93 16.68
CA LYS A 274 -33.86 37.84 15.53
C LYS A 274 -33.47 37.11 14.24
N ILE A 275 -32.90 35.92 14.36
CA ILE A 275 -32.68 34.98 13.26
C ILE A 275 -33.50 33.72 13.59
N PRO A 276 -34.43 33.30 12.71
CA PRO A 276 -35.17 32.05 12.92
C PRO A 276 -34.22 30.86 13.04
N ARG A 277 -34.54 29.92 13.95
CA ARG A 277 -33.67 28.76 14.26
C ARG A 277 -33.38 27.90 13.03
N GLU A 278 -34.31 27.86 12.09
CA GLU A 278 -34.21 27.11 10.83
C GLU A 278 -33.06 27.61 9.94
N PHE A 279 -32.66 28.90 10.05
CA PHE A 279 -31.58 29.46 9.25
C PHE A 279 -30.19 29.30 9.89
N ILE A 280 -30.10 28.94 11.18
CA ILE A 280 -28.82 28.81 11.90
C ILE A 280 -27.90 27.75 11.27
N PRO A 281 -28.39 26.52 10.92
CA PRO A 281 -27.54 25.51 10.28
C PRO A 281 -26.99 25.95 8.92
N TYR A 282 -27.74 26.77 8.17
CA TYR A 282 -27.29 27.28 6.87
C TYR A 282 -26.24 28.39 7.03
N VAL A 283 -26.33 29.20 8.08
CA VAL A 283 -25.26 30.17 8.43
C VAL A 283 -24.00 29.42 8.83
N GLU A 284 -24.10 28.39 9.68
CA GLU A 284 -22.95 27.56 10.03
C GLU A 284 -22.33 26.90 8.80
N LYS A 285 -23.15 26.34 7.91
CA LYS A 285 -22.68 25.74 6.66
C LYS A 285 -21.93 26.76 5.80
N GLY A 286 -22.46 27.97 5.63
CA GLY A 286 -21.78 29.02 4.86
C GLY A 286 -20.46 29.47 5.49
N ILE A 287 -20.35 29.46 6.82
CA ILE A 287 -19.08 29.71 7.51
C ILE A 287 -18.08 28.58 7.25
N ARG A 288 -18.52 27.31 7.34
CA ARG A 288 -17.66 26.15 7.05
C ARG A 288 -17.15 26.18 5.60
N GLU A 289 -18.03 26.45 4.64
CA GLU A 289 -17.66 26.60 3.23
C GLU A 289 -16.65 27.75 3.04
N ALA A 290 -16.84 28.90 3.70
CA ALA A 290 -15.90 30.01 3.63
C ALA A 290 -14.55 29.72 4.30
N MET A 291 -14.49 28.78 5.24
CA MET A 291 -13.26 28.37 5.92
C MET A 291 -12.41 27.38 5.10
N GLU A 292 -12.93 26.82 4.01
CA GLU A 292 -12.15 25.90 3.15
C GLU A 292 -10.98 26.60 2.47
N SER A 293 -11.09 27.90 2.20
CA SER A 293 -10.03 28.71 1.59
C SER A 293 -9.75 29.96 2.44
N GLY A 294 -8.62 29.96 3.14
CA GLY A 294 -8.11 31.10 3.89
C GLY A 294 -7.75 32.29 3.00
N GLN A 295 -7.51 33.44 3.63
CA GLN A 295 -7.29 34.70 2.92
C GLN A 295 -5.82 34.95 2.60
N LEU A 296 -4.87 34.31 3.30
CA LEU A 296 -3.44 34.54 3.09
C LEU A 296 -2.90 33.76 1.89
N VAL A 297 -3.08 32.45 1.90
CA VAL A 297 -2.49 31.53 0.90
C VAL A 297 -3.54 30.57 0.34
N GLY A 298 -4.78 30.61 0.85
CA GLY A 298 -5.89 29.79 0.36
C GLY A 298 -5.97 28.41 1.02
N TYR A 299 -5.25 28.19 2.11
CA TYR A 299 -5.33 26.94 2.86
C TYR A 299 -6.53 26.93 3.84
N PRO A 300 -7.03 25.75 4.23
CA PRO A 300 -8.15 25.66 5.16
C PRO A 300 -7.88 26.38 6.49
N VAL A 301 -8.86 27.16 6.93
CA VAL A 301 -8.86 27.83 8.22
C VAL A 301 -9.28 26.84 9.30
N VAL A 302 -8.47 26.70 10.35
CA VAL A 302 -8.73 25.79 11.48
C VAL A 302 -8.55 26.49 12.81
N ASP A 303 -8.98 25.81 13.88
CA ASP A 303 -8.83 26.27 15.26
C ASP A 303 -9.45 27.66 15.49
N VAL A 304 -10.74 27.80 15.16
CA VAL A 304 -11.54 29.03 15.38
C VAL A 304 -12.92 28.73 15.97
N ILE A 305 -13.47 29.67 16.74
CA ILE A 305 -14.78 29.59 17.42
C ILE A 305 -15.71 30.70 16.92
#